data_AF-A0A067DI36-F1
#
_entry.id   AF-A0A067DI36-F1
#
_cell.length_a   1.000
_cell.length_b   1.000
_cell.length_c   1.000
_cell.angle_alpha   90.00
_cell.angle_beta   90.00
_cell.angle_gamma   90.00
#
_symmetry.space_group_name_H-M   'P 1'
#
loop_
_entity.id
_entity.type
_entity.pdbx_description
1 polymer ?
#
loop_
_entity_poly.entity_id
_entity_poly.type
_entity_poly.pdbx_seq_one_letter_code
_entity_poly.pdbx_strand_id
1 'polypeptide(L)'
;MDSSSVQERLNAVFRHLLQQPCEANPVLHKVALSKLQLQKQEAAEPMIIGGMVLDIHATPSIPANPRTTTLGKANYVLGGVARNVAECMSKLGAKPYMISALGLDMEIYCWNTGNLLAYL
;
A
#
# COMPACT_ATOMS: atom_id res chain seq x y z
N MET A 1 -2.73 1.44 28.27
CA MET A 1 -2.72 1.39 26.79
C MET A 1 -3.81 2.34 26.33
N ASP A 2 -3.45 3.56 25.93
CA ASP A 2 -4.41 4.65 25.70
C ASP A 2 -5.13 4.49 24.36
N SER A 3 -6.39 4.10 24.46
CA SER A 3 -7.37 4.00 23.38
C SER A 3 -7.61 5.33 22.65
N SER A 4 -7.25 6.46 23.26
CA SER A 4 -7.42 7.80 22.66
C SER A 4 -6.52 8.00 21.43
N SER A 5 -5.26 7.55 21.47
CA SER A 5 -4.30 7.77 20.38
C SER A 5 -4.70 7.06 19.08
N VAL A 6 -5.25 5.86 19.18
CA VAL A 6 -5.74 5.08 18.03
C VAL A 6 -6.97 5.75 17.41
N GLN A 7 -7.87 6.23 18.27
CA GLN A 7 -9.08 6.93 17.83
C GLN A 7 -8.75 8.26 17.15
N GLU A 8 -7.78 9.00 17.68
CA GLU A 8 -7.31 10.26 17.09
C GLU A 8 -6.68 10.05 15.70
N ARG A 9 -5.88 8.99 15.54
CA ARG A 9 -5.31 8.60 14.24
C ARG A 9 -6.40 8.21 13.24
N LEU A 10 -7.39 7.41 13.67
CA LEU A 10 -8.53 7.05 12.83
C LEU A 10 -9.33 8.29 12.39
N ASN A 11 -9.58 9.21 13.32
CA ASN A 11 -10.31 10.44 13.03
C ASN A 11 -9.54 11.37 12.06
N ALA A 12 -8.20 11.40 12.15
CA ALA A 12 -7.36 12.15 11.22
C ALA A 12 -7.42 11.56 9.79
N VAL A 13 -7.34 10.22 9.66
CA VAL A 13 -7.50 9.52 8.38
C VAL A 13 -8.89 9.77 7.79
N PHE A 14 -9.94 9.64 8.60
CA PHE A 14 -11.32 9.83 8.16
C PHE A 14 -11.58 11.23 7.59
N ARG A 15 -11.08 12.28 8.27
CA ARG A 15 -11.20 13.66 7.78
C ARG A 15 -10.46 13.88 6.46
N HIS A 16 -9.28 13.28 6.30
CA HIS A 16 -8.51 13.40 5.06
C HIS A 16 -9.24 12.74 3.88
N LEU A 17 -9.80 11.54 4.08
CA LEU A 17 -10.57 10.84 3.05
C LEU A 17 -11.85 11.58 2.65
N LEU A 18 -12.53 12.23 3.60
CA LEU A 18 -13.74 13.01 3.33
C LEU A 18 -13.50 14.38 2.68
N GLN A 19 -12.28 14.91 2.73
CA GLN A 19 -11.94 16.23 2.21
C GLN A 19 -11.38 16.20 0.78
N GLN A 20 -11.18 15.03 0.18
CA GLN A 20 -10.79 14.95 -1.23
C GLN A 20 -12.03 15.20 -2.11
N PRO A 21 -12.01 16.20 -3.02
CA PRO A 21 -13.04 16.32 -4.04
C PRO A 21 -13.00 15.05 -4.90
N CYS A 22 -14.10 14.30 -4.90
CA CYS A 22 -14.31 13.20 -5.83
C CYS A 22 -14.50 13.79 -7.23
N GLU A 23 -13.41 14.17 -7.88
CA GLU A 23 -13.36 14.15 -9.34
C GLU A 23 -13.43 12.68 -9.72
N ALA A 24 -14.53 12.27 -10.36
CA ALA A 24 -14.74 10.90 -10.76
C ALA A 24 -13.55 10.42 -11.60
N ASN A 25 -12.64 9.67 -10.99
CA ASN A 25 -11.45 9.20 -11.65
C ASN A 25 -11.88 8.13 -12.68
N PRO A 26 -11.69 8.37 -14.00
CA PRO A 26 -12.09 7.41 -15.03
C PRO A 26 -11.32 6.09 -14.95
N VAL A 27 -10.30 5.99 -14.08
CA VAL A 27 -9.48 4.79 -13.83
C VAL A 27 -9.96 3.99 -12.61
N LEU A 28 -11.11 4.33 -12.02
CA LEU A 28 -11.85 3.37 -11.18
C LEU A 28 -12.35 2.24 -12.08
N HIS A 29 -11.49 1.26 -12.35
CA HIS A 29 -11.92 -0.03 -12.84
C HIS A 29 -12.86 -0.59 -11.78
N LYS A 30 -14.16 -0.38 -12.01
CA LYS A 30 -15.26 -1.08 -11.36
C LYS A 30 -14.84 -2.54 -11.34
N VAL A 31 -14.44 -3.07 -10.17
CA VAL A 31 -14.16 -4.50 -10.01
C VAL A 31 -15.46 -5.17 -10.41
N ALA A 32 -15.52 -5.61 -11.66
CA ALA A 32 -16.73 -6.11 -12.24
C ALA A 32 -16.93 -7.47 -11.57
N LEU A 33 -17.81 -7.50 -10.56
CA LEU A 33 -18.44 -8.71 -10.05
C LEU A 33 -19.34 -9.31 -11.14
N SER A 34 -18.77 -9.58 -12.31
CA SER A 34 -19.45 -10.14 -13.46
C SER A 34 -18.67 -11.38 -13.88
N LYS A 35 -19.01 -12.49 -13.26
CA LYS A 35 -19.55 -13.69 -13.93
C LYS A 35 -19.51 -14.86 -12.96
N LEU A 36 -20.66 -15.10 -12.33
CA LEU A 36 -21.10 -16.46 -12.03
C LEU A 36 -21.22 -17.21 -13.37
N GLN A 37 -20.14 -17.80 -13.85
CA GLN A 37 -20.23 -18.82 -14.89
C GLN A 37 -19.05 -19.78 -14.77
N LEU A 38 -19.37 -20.97 -14.25
CA LEU A 38 -18.56 -22.17 -14.31
C LEU A 38 -17.93 -22.29 -15.71
N GLN A 39 -16.59 -22.31 -15.79
CA GLN A 39 -15.85 -23.16 -16.73
C GLN A 39 -14.35 -23.13 -16.40
N LYS A 40 -13.82 -24.32 -16.10
CA LYS A 40 -12.45 -24.66 -15.66
C LYS A 40 -12.13 -24.16 -14.24
N GLN A 41 -11.82 -25.09 -13.33
CA GLN A 41 -11.12 -24.80 -12.07
C GLN A 41 -9.69 -24.34 -12.43
N GLU A 42 -9.58 -23.13 -12.97
CA GLU A 42 -8.35 -22.38 -12.84
C GLU A 42 -8.22 -22.07 -11.34
N ALA A 43 -7.06 -22.35 -10.76
CA ALA A 43 -6.84 -22.15 -9.34
C ALA A 43 -7.20 -20.70 -8.98
N ALA A 44 -8.09 -20.52 -8.01
CA ALA A 44 -8.56 -19.18 -7.62
C ALA A 44 -7.36 -18.28 -7.31
N GLU A 45 -7.27 -17.13 -7.97
CA GLU A 45 -6.18 -16.19 -7.74
C GLU A 45 -6.37 -15.49 -6.38
N PRO A 46 -5.34 -15.47 -5.50
CA PRO A 46 -5.49 -14.91 -4.15
C PRO A 46 -5.80 -13.41 -4.16
N MET A 47 -6.73 -12.95 -3.34
CA MET A 47 -6.94 -11.51 -3.08
C MET A 47 -6.39 -11.15 -1.70
N ILE A 48 -5.61 -10.07 -1.63
CA ILE A 48 -4.97 -9.57 -0.42
C ILE A 48 -5.43 -8.14 -0.18
N ILE A 49 -5.93 -7.88 1.03
CA ILE A 49 -6.42 -6.56 1.43
C ILE A 49 -5.65 -6.13 2.67
N GLY A 50 -5.06 -4.93 2.63
CA GLY A 50 -4.39 -4.34 3.78
C GLY A 50 -3.32 -3.34 3.39
N GLY A 51 -2.56 -2.87 4.38
CA GLY A 51 -1.62 -1.77 4.19
C GLY A 51 -0.35 -2.14 3.41
N MET A 52 0.02 -1.26 2.49
CA MET A 52 1.37 -1.09 1.98
C MET A 52 2.05 0.06 2.72
N VAL A 53 3.29 -0.13 3.17
CA VAL A 53 4.06 0.88 3.92
C VAL A 53 5.36 1.14 3.19
N LEU A 54 5.88 2.37 3.25
CA LEU A 54 7.25 2.69 2.82
C LEU A 54 8.03 3.18 4.04
N ASP A 55 8.99 2.38 4.47
CA ASP A 55 9.89 2.72 5.57
C ASP A 55 11.13 3.45 5.00
N ILE A 56 11.44 4.62 5.53
CA ILE A 56 12.61 5.41 5.14
C ILE A 56 13.62 5.34 6.28
N HIS A 57 14.66 4.53 6.10
CA HIS A 57 15.74 4.40 7.05
C HIS A 57 16.85 5.42 6.73
N ALA A 58 16.83 6.55 7.42
CA ALA A 58 17.90 7.54 7.36
C ALA A 58 18.99 7.19 8.39
N THR A 59 20.19 6.86 7.92
CA THR A 59 21.35 6.53 8.76
C THR A 59 22.44 7.59 8.55
N PRO A 60 22.83 8.34 9.59
CA PRO A 60 23.88 9.36 9.47
C PRO A 60 25.27 8.71 9.36
N SER A 61 26.19 9.32 8.61
CA SER A 61 27.58 8.80 8.45
C SER A 61 28.51 9.23 9.58
N ILE A 62 28.07 10.21 10.38
CA ILE A 62 28.74 10.74 11.57
C ILE A 62 27.68 10.89 12.68
N PRO A 63 28.06 11.05 13.96
CA PRO A 63 27.09 11.30 15.03
C PRO A 63 26.14 12.46 14.68
N ALA A 64 24.84 12.23 14.79
CA ALA A 64 23.84 13.23 14.45
C ALA A 64 23.85 14.38 15.46
N ASN A 65 23.84 15.61 14.95
CA ASN A 65 23.63 16.79 15.78
C ASN A 65 22.13 17.17 15.75
N PRO A 66 21.41 17.11 16.88
CA PRO A 66 19.99 17.43 16.92
C PRO A 66 19.68 18.83 16.37
N ARG A 67 18.57 18.95 15.64
CA ARG A 67 18.09 20.19 15.00
C ARG A 67 18.98 20.71 13.86
N THR A 68 19.95 19.94 13.39
CA THR A 68 20.70 20.23 12.16
C THR A 68 20.57 19.10 11.15
N THR A 69 20.94 19.36 9.90
CA THR A 69 21.09 18.32 8.89
C THR A 69 22.44 17.63 9.11
N THR A 70 22.44 16.30 9.14
CA THR A 70 23.66 15.48 9.19
C THR A 70 23.74 14.66 7.92
N LEU A 71 24.91 14.66 7.27
CA LEU A 71 25.12 13.86 6.07
C LEU A 71 25.01 12.36 6.39
N GLY A 72 24.48 11.58 5.45
CA GLY A 72 24.25 10.16 5.64
C GLY A 72 23.67 9.50 4.41
N LYS A 73 22.99 8.38 4.62
CA LYS A 73 22.27 7.63 3.57
C LYS A 73 20.81 7.46 3.97
N ALA A 74 19.92 7.54 2.99
CA ALA A 74 18.52 7.17 3.13
C ALA A 74 18.27 5.89 2.34
N ASN A 75 17.78 4.85 3.01
CA ASN A 75 17.37 3.60 2.39
C ASN A 75 15.85 3.52 2.40
N TYR A 76 15.27 3.22 1.24
CA TYR A 76 13.85 3.02 1.08
C TYR A 76 13.55 1.52 1.16
N VAL A 77 12.74 1.14 2.13
CA VAL A 77 12.35 -0.25 2.36
C VAL A 77 10.85 -0.31 2.20
N LEU A 78 10.37 -1.05 1.21
CA LEU A 78 8.96 -1.37 1.15
C LEU A 78 8.63 -2.18 2.41
N GLY A 79 7.50 -1.87 3.03
CA GLY A 79 6.94 -2.42 4.28
C GLY A 79 5.48 -2.88 4.12
N GLY A 80 4.83 -3.24 5.23
CA GLY A 80 3.41 -3.63 5.28
C GLY A 80 3.16 -5.14 5.20
N VAL A 81 2.33 -5.65 6.12
CA VAL A 81 2.02 -7.09 6.24
C VAL A 81 1.37 -7.62 4.96
N ALA A 82 0.35 -6.94 4.45
CA ALA A 82 -0.35 -7.33 3.23
C ALA A 82 0.60 -7.36 2.02
N ARG A 83 1.43 -6.32 1.88
CA ARG A 83 2.43 -6.24 0.80
C ARG A 83 3.48 -7.34 0.91
N ASN A 84 3.99 -7.62 2.11
CA ASN A 84 4.93 -8.73 2.35
C ASN A 84 4.34 -10.07 1.92
N VAL A 85 3.08 -10.34 2.31
CA VAL A 85 2.39 -11.58 1.94
C VAL A 85 2.18 -11.66 0.43
N ALA A 86 1.78 -10.56 -0.21
CA ALA A 86 1.65 -10.47 -1.67
C ALA A 86 2.99 -10.78 -2.36
N GLU A 87 4.09 -10.26 -1.83
CA GLU A 87 5.44 -10.49 -2.38
C GLU A 87 5.81 -11.96 -2.32
N CYS A 88 5.60 -12.57 -1.16
CA CYS A 88 5.89 -13.98 -0.95
C CYS A 88 5.04 -14.84 -1.89
N MET A 89 3.74 -14.55 -2.02
CA MET A 89 2.86 -15.26 -2.94
C MET A 89 3.33 -15.13 -4.40
N SER A 90 3.68 -13.93 -4.84
CA SER A 90 4.25 -13.70 -6.18
C SER A 90 5.56 -14.45 -6.40
N LYS A 91 6.48 -14.44 -5.43
CA LYS A 91 7.76 -15.18 -5.50
C LYS A 91 7.57 -16.70 -5.53
N LEU A 92 6.47 -17.21 -4.97
CA LEU A 92 6.09 -18.62 -5.01
C LEU A 92 5.34 -19.00 -6.30
N GLY A 93 5.16 -18.07 -7.24
CA GLY A 93 4.52 -18.32 -8.54
C GLY A 93 3.00 -18.14 -8.54
N ALA A 94 2.40 -17.72 -7.41
CA ALA A 94 1.01 -17.29 -7.39
C ALA A 94 0.86 -15.89 -7.99
N LYS A 95 -0.36 -15.52 -8.37
CA LYS A 95 -0.69 -14.20 -8.91
C LYS A 95 -1.68 -13.50 -7.98
N PRO A 96 -1.24 -12.99 -6.82
CA PRO A 96 -2.14 -12.29 -5.92
C PRO A 96 -2.60 -10.95 -6.50
N TYR A 97 -3.84 -10.58 -6.25
CA TYR A 97 -4.37 -9.23 -6.41
C TYR A 97 -4.31 -8.50 -5.07
N MET A 98 -3.76 -7.28 -5.03
CA MET A 98 -3.64 -6.49 -3.80
C MET A 98 -4.51 -5.22 -3.84
N ILE A 99 -5.24 -4.99 -2.75
CA ILE A 99 -6.03 -3.77 -2.48
C ILE A 99 -5.42 -3.06 -1.26
N SER A 100 -5.03 -1.80 -1.42
CA SER A 100 -4.48 -0.94 -0.36
C SER A 100 -4.84 0.51 -0.61
N ALA A 101 -4.99 1.31 0.44
CA ALA A 101 -5.00 2.76 0.29
C ALA A 101 -3.57 3.24 -0.01
N LEU A 102 -3.42 4.12 -1.00
CA LEU A 102 -2.12 4.69 -1.41
C LEU A 102 -2.23 6.20 -1.53
N GLY A 103 -1.19 6.91 -1.06
CA GLY A 103 -1.02 8.32 -1.32
C GLY A 103 -0.61 8.57 -2.78
N LEU A 104 -0.97 9.74 -3.31
CA LEU A 104 -0.52 10.23 -4.63
C LEU A 104 0.78 11.06 -4.53
N ASP A 105 1.47 10.94 -3.39
CA ASP A 105 2.63 11.74 -2.99
C ASP A 105 3.96 11.17 -3.51
N MET A 106 4.00 9.86 -3.77
CA MET A 106 5.14 9.17 -4.37
C MET A 106 4.64 8.09 -5.32
N GLU A 107 5.27 8.00 -6.49
CA GLU A 107 5.09 6.90 -7.42
C GLU A 107 5.62 5.57 -6.83
N ILE A 108 4.90 4.96 -5.87
CA ILE A 108 5.14 3.57 -5.43
C ILE A 108 4.51 2.61 -6.48
N TYR A 109 4.70 2.92 -7.76
CA TYR A 109 4.20 2.12 -8.88
C TYR A 109 5.10 0.93 -9.21
N CYS A 110 6.25 0.79 -8.55
CA CYS A 110 7.21 -0.27 -8.88
C CYS A 110 6.91 -1.58 -8.14
N TRP A 111 5.71 -2.12 -8.32
CA TRP A 111 5.50 -3.56 -8.22
C TRP A 111 5.52 -4.17 -9.61
N ASN A 112 6.67 -4.71 -9.99
CA ASN A 112 7.03 -5.07 -11.36
C ASN A 112 6.38 -6.38 -11.88
N THR A 113 5.21 -6.77 -11.35
CA THR A 113 4.51 -8.02 -11.76
C THR A 113 3.15 -7.79 -12.41
N GLY A 114 2.83 -6.58 -12.85
CA GLY A 114 1.64 -6.31 -13.68
C GLY A 114 0.27 -6.48 -13.01
N ASN A 115 0.22 -6.81 -11.72
CA ASN A 115 -1.02 -7.12 -10.98
C ASN A 115 -1.21 -6.23 -9.73
N LEU A 116 -0.91 -4.94 -9.84
CA LEU A 116 -1.28 -3.97 -8.81
C LEU A 116 -2.39 -3.10 -9.39
N LEU A 117 -3.59 -3.10 -8.79
CA LEU A 117 -4.55 -1.98 -8.90
C LEU A 117 -5.79 -2.25 -8.04
N ALA A 118 -5.84 -1.59 -6.88
CA ALA A 118 -7.05 -0.94 -6.42
C ALA A 118 -6.63 0.23 -5.53
N TYR A 119 -6.67 1.43 -6.11
CA TYR A 119 -6.71 2.69 -5.37
C TYR A 119 -8.14 2.82 -4.85
N LEU A 120 -8.29 2.99 -3.53
CA LEU A 120 -9.53 3.52 -2.94
C LEU A 120 -9.40 5.03 -2.80
#